data_AF-A0A5E3XFT1-F1
#
_entry.id   AF-A0A5E3XFT1-F1
#
_cell.length_a   1.000
_cell.length_b   1.000
_cell.length_c   1.000
_cell.angle_alpha   90.00
_cell.angle_beta   90.00
_cell.angle_gamma   90.00
#
_symmetry.space_group_name_H-M   'P 1'
#
loop_
_entity.id
_entity.type
_entity.pdbx_description
1 polymer ?
#
loop_
_entity_poly.entity_id
_entity_poly.type
_entity_poly.pdbx_seq_one_letter_code
_entity_poly.pdbx_strand_id
1 'polypeptide(L)'
;MAGILSTQSLYRLSLYHLGSPDAAYLAALFSLLPSSPAALLFAPYTEPYFALFTYQGMTECARRRYIPAALYFALATAFRSNGVLNAGFILWDLVARDIIMDMRWPPLSRVLQASILSSLVFAPFIAHQYNAYLIFCGDGPLHDSRPPWCSDTIPSIYGHVQVKYWNNGFLRYWTLGQAPNIALAVPVLTVVLSFCAFHLWNGVLLPYLKLDQPSTEQEPEGRSIFLRTSLVPHTIHAVILGMVLLLASNTQIALRATSAMPTTYWAGAWLLLERPRAGRAWVRWSMIWGMLSIALWTAFLPPA
;
A
#
# COMPACT_ATOMS: atom_id res chain seq x y z
N MET A 1 -14.54 -11.18 -11.07
CA MET A 1 -13.88 -12.31 -10.37
C MET A 1 -12.75 -11.84 -9.44
N ALA A 2 -11.76 -11.08 -9.92
CA ALA A 2 -10.61 -10.64 -9.12
C ALA A 2 -10.97 -9.85 -7.84
N GLY A 3 -11.96 -8.95 -7.88
CA GLY A 3 -12.40 -8.19 -6.68
C GLY A 3 -13.02 -9.04 -5.57
N ILE A 4 -13.70 -10.14 -5.91
CA ILE A 4 -14.23 -11.10 -4.92
C ILE A 4 -13.07 -11.87 -4.28
N LEU A 5 -12.14 -12.35 -5.11
CA LEU A 5 -10.96 -13.07 -4.66
C LEU A 5 -10.04 -12.19 -3.79
N SER A 6 -9.93 -10.90 -4.09
CA SER A 6 -9.13 -9.96 -3.28
C SER A 6 -9.76 -9.79 -1.90
N THR A 7 -11.08 -9.64 -1.81
CA THR A 7 -11.80 -9.58 -0.52
C THR A 7 -11.61 -10.85 0.31
N GLN A 8 -11.73 -12.03 -0.32
CA GLN A 8 -11.47 -13.31 0.36
C GLN A 8 -10.01 -13.43 0.83
N SER A 9 -9.07 -12.96 0.02
CA SER A 9 -7.64 -12.94 0.38
C SER A 9 -7.38 -11.99 1.54
N LEU A 10 -8.03 -10.82 1.56
CA LEU A 10 -7.95 -9.88 2.67
C LEU A 10 -8.51 -10.46 3.96
N TYR A 11 -9.65 -11.16 3.91
CA TYR A 11 -10.21 -11.85 5.09
C TYR A 11 -9.19 -12.84 5.68
N ARG A 12 -8.60 -13.70 4.85
CA ARG A 12 -7.61 -14.70 5.29
C ARG A 12 -6.35 -14.05 5.87
N LEU A 13 -5.85 -12.99 5.22
CA LEU A 13 -4.70 -12.23 5.70
C LEU A 13 -5.02 -11.53 7.04
N SER A 14 -6.20 -10.94 7.16
CA SER A 14 -6.65 -10.28 8.38
C SER A 14 -6.84 -11.26 9.53
N LEU A 15 -7.39 -12.45 9.26
CA LEU A 15 -7.54 -13.51 10.25
C LEU A 15 -6.17 -13.96 10.78
N TYR A 16 -5.19 -14.11 9.88
CA TYR A 16 -3.83 -14.47 10.24
C TYR A 16 -3.16 -13.40 11.13
N HIS A 17 -3.29 -12.11 10.78
CA HIS A 17 -2.61 -11.04 11.50
C HIS A 17 -3.31 -10.58 12.77
N LEU A 18 -4.65 -10.45 12.75
CA LEU A 18 -5.43 -9.93 13.89
C LEU A 18 -5.77 -11.03 14.90
N GLY A 19 -5.86 -12.29 14.47
CA GLY A 19 -6.21 -13.42 15.33
C GLY A 19 -7.65 -13.39 15.85
N SER A 20 -8.52 -12.55 15.28
CA SER A 20 -9.94 -12.43 15.64
C SER A 20 -10.81 -12.57 14.39
N PRO A 21 -11.77 -13.52 14.37
CA PRO A 21 -12.67 -13.69 13.22
C PRO A 21 -13.56 -12.47 13.00
N ASP A 22 -14.03 -11.83 14.07
CA ASP A 22 -14.91 -10.65 13.98
C ASP A 22 -14.17 -9.45 13.37
N ALA A 23 -12.94 -9.20 13.81
CA ALA A 23 -12.12 -8.11 13.27
C ALA A 23 -11.71 -8.37 11.81
N ALA A 24 -11.40 -9.63 11.46
CA ALA A 24 -11.08 -10.03 10.10
C ALA A 24 -12.29 -9.91 9.17
N TYR A 25 -13.48 -10.32 9.65
CA TYR A 25 -14.74 -10.17 8.93
C TYR A 25 -15.07 -8.69 8.71
N LEU A 26 -14.90 -7.86 9.74
CA LEU A 26 -15.12 -6.42 9.64
C LEU A 26 -14.17 -5.75 8.62
N ALA A 27 -12.88 -6.12 8.62
CA ALA A 27 -11.94 -5.64 7.61
C ALA A 27 -12.34 -6.03 6.18
N ALA A 28 -12.78 -7.28 5.99
CA ALA A 28 -13.28 -7.75 4.69
C ALA A 28 -14.58 -7.07 4.26
N LEU A 29 -15.49 -6.77 5.20
CA LEU A 29 -16.69 -5.98 4.92
C LEU A 29 -16.32 -4.57 4.48
N PHE A 30 -15.34 -3.93 5.13
CA PHE A 30 -14.89 -2.60 4.70
C PHE A 30 -14.23 -2.60 3.32
N SER A 31 -13.64 -3.70 2.86
CA SER A 31 -13.16 -3.80 1.47
C SER A 31 -14.26 -3.93 0.43
N LEU A 32 -15.51 -4.21 0.84
CA LEU A 32 -16.68 -4.12 -0.04
C LEU A 32 -17.22 -2.68 -0.16
N LEU A 33 -16.83 -1.81 0.77
CA LEU A 33 -17.12 -0.37 0.75
C LEU A 33 -15.81 0.43 0.63
N PRO A 34 -14.95 0.15 -0.36
CA PRO A 34 -13.66 0.82 -0.45
C PRO A 34 -13.86 2.30 -0.80
N SER A 35 -12.84 3.12 -0.58
CA SER A 35 -12.81 4.50 -1.04
C SER A 35 -12.87 4.65 -2.58
N SER A 36 -12.84 3.55 -3.35
CA SER A 36 -13.09 3.56 -4.79
C SER A 36 -13.70 2.21 -5.25
N PRO A 37 -14.99 1.94 -4.97
CA PRO A 37 -15.66 0.68 -5.28
C PRO A 37 -15.73 0.39 -6.78
N ALA A 38 -15.93 1.45 -7.58
CA ALA A 38 -15.99 1.33 -9.03
C ALA A 38 -14.69 0.72 -9.60
N ALA A 39 -13.52 1.25 -9.20
CA ALA A 39 -12.23 0.76 -9.68
C ALA A 39 -11.85 -0.62 -9.11
N LEU A 40 -12.23 -0.93 -7.86
CA LEU A 40 -11.79 -2.16 -7.18
C LEU A 40 -12.71 -3.38 -7.42
N LEU A 41 -14.00 -3.15 -7.68
CA LEU A 41 -14.99 -4.24 -7.71
C LEU A 41 -15.76 -4.36 -9.03
N PHE A 42 -16.04 -3.24 -9.69
CA PHE A 42 -17.03 -3.21 -10.78
C PHE A 42 -16.43 -2.98 -12.17
N ALA A 43 -15.28 -2.30 -12.26
CA ALA A 43 -14.64 -1.98 -13.54
C ALA A 43 -13.56 -3.02 -13.94
N PRO A 44 -13.37 -3.30 -15.24
CA PRO A 44 -12.25 -4.09 -15.77
C PRO A 44 -10.95 -3.28 -15.76
N TYR A 45 -10.50 -2.93 -14.55
CA TYR A 45 -9.31 -2.11 -14.31
C TYR A 45 -8.18 -2.95 -13.70
N THR A 46 -7.01 -2.34 -13.48
CA THR A 46 -5.82 -3.05 -12.96
C THR A 46 -5.83 -3.21 -11.44
N GLU A 47 -6.58 -2.37 -10.72
CA GLU A 47 -6.71 -2.33 -9.26
C GLU A 47 -7.14 -3.67 -8.63
N PRO A 48 -8.16 -4.39 -9.13
CA PRO A 48 -8.61 -5.63 -8.51
C PRO A 48 -7.53 -6.72 -8.58
N TYR A 49 -6.79 -6.78 -9.70
CA TYR A 49 -5.67 -7.71 -9.89
C TYR A 49 -4.48 -7.31 -9.02
N PHE A 50 -4.15 -6.02 -8.99
CA PHE A 50 -3.11 -5.50 -8.12
C PHE A 50 -3.37 -5.83 -6.64
N ALA A 51 -4.59 -5.57 -6.15
CA ALA A 51 -4.96 -5.87 -4.77
C ALA A 51 -4.93 -7.38 -4.49
N LEU A 52 -5.47 -8.19 -5.39
CA LEU A 52 -5.45 -9.66 -5.28
C LEU A 52 -4.02 -10.21 -5.13
N PHE A 53 -3.13 -9.85 -6.05
CA PHE A 53 -1.75 -10.34 -6.03
C PHE A 53 -0.95 -9.76 -4.86
N THR A 54 -1.20 -8.51 -4.49
CA THR A 54 -0.60 -7.90 -3.29
C THR A 54 -0.99 -8.66 -2.02
N TYR A 55 -2.27 -8.96 -1.81
CA TYR A 55 -2.73 -9.71 -0.63
C TYR A 55 -2.23 -11.15 -0.61
N GLN A 56 -2.19 -11.82 -1.77
CA GLN A 56 -1.59 -13.16 -1.86
C GLN A 56 -0.10 -13.11 -1.55
N GLY A 57 0.64 -12.16 -2.11
CA GLY A 57 2.06 -11.96 -1.82
C GLY A 57 2.32 -11.70 -0.34
N MET A 58 1.53 -10.83 0.31
CA MET A 58 1.62 -10.57 1.74
C MET A 58 1.33 -11.83 2.58
N THR A 59 0.32 -12.62 2.19
CA THR A 59 -0.02 -13.88 2.87
C THR A 59 1.11 -14.91 2.77
N GLU A 60 1.68 -15.06 1.58
CA GLU A 60 2.79 -15.99 1.33
C GLU A 60 4.07 -15.54 2.04
N CYS A 61 4.33 -14.23 2.08
CA CYS A 61 5.42 -13.65 2.84
C CYS A 61 5.24 -13.90 4.35
N ALA A 62 4.04 -13.72 4.88
CA ALA A 62 3.71 -14.00 6.28
C ALA A 62 3.90 -15.49 6.64
N ARG A 63 3.69 -16.39 5.67
CA ARG A 63 3.97 -17.84 5.79
C ARG A 63 5.44 -18.21 5.56
N ARG A 64 6.34 -17.23 5.40
CA ARG A 64 7.77 -17.39 5.06
C ARG A 64 8.03 -18.15 3.76
N ARG A 65 7.08 -18.14 2.83
CA ARG A 65 7.21 -18.71 1.49
C ARG A 65 7.59 -17.61 0.50
N TYR A 66 8.87 -17.22 0.53
CA TYR A 66 9.32 -16.01 -0.14
C TYR A 66 9.35 -16.09 -1.68
N ILE A 67 9.56 -17.27 -2.27
CA ILE A 67 9.55 -17.43 -3.73
C ILE A 67 8.14 -17.18 -4.30
N PRO A 68 7.07 -17.86 -3.83
CA PRO A 68 5.71 -17.51 -4.21
C PRO A 68 5.36 -16.05 -3.92
N ALA A 69 5.78 -15.52 -2.77
CA ALA A 69 5.53 -14.12 -2.42
C ALA A 69 6.13 -13.15 -3.46
N ALA A 70 7.39 -13.36 -3.85
CA ALA A 70 8.07 -12.55 -4.85
C ALA A 70 7.40 -12.64 -6.23
N LEU A 71 6.93 -13.82 -6.63
CA LEU A 71 6.18 -13.99 -7.88
C LEU A 71 4.85 -13.22 -7.86
N TYR A 72 4.09 -13.31 -6.77
CA TYR A 72 2.86 -12.53 -6.63
C TYR A 72 3.13 -11.02 -6.59
N PHE A 73 4.18 -10.58 -5.91
CA PHE A 73 4.56 -9.16 -5.90
C PHE A 73 5.07 -8.66 -7.26
N ALA A 74 5.76 -9.51 -8.03
CA ALA A 74 6.12 -9.20 -9.41
C ALA A 74 4.86 -9.05 -10.28
N LEU A 75 3.91 -9.98 -10.18
CA LEU A 75 2.62 -9.86 -10.87
C LEU A 75 1.88 -8.57 -10.48
N ALA A 76 1.83 -8.22 -9.19
CA ALA A 76 1.26 -6.95 -8.74
C ALA A 76 1.98 -5.75 -9.40
N THR A 77 3.31 -5.76 -9.43
CA THR A 77 4.14 -4.71 -10.05
C THR A 77 3.89 -4.58 -11.56
N ALA A 78 3.60 -5.68 -12.25
CA ALA A 78 3.24 -5.67 -13.66
C ALA A 78 1.92 -4.92 -13.93
N PHE A 79 0.96 -4.98 -13.00
CA PHE A 79 -0.30 -4.25 -13.12
C PHE A 79 -0.17 -2.77 -12.72
N ARG A 80 0.69 -2.45 -11.75
CA ARG A 80 0.90 -1.07 -11.27
C ARG A 80 2.30 -0.85 -10.72
N SER A 81 2.89 0.30 -11.03
CA SER A 81 4.24 0.69 -10.61
C SER A 81 4.41 0.76 -9.09
N ASN A 82 3.36 1.10 -8.32
CA ASN A 82 3.43 1.13 -6.85
C ASN A 82 3.67 -0.27 -6.23
N GLY A 83 3.53 -1.35 -7.02
CA GLY A 83 3.86 -2.71 -6.59
C GLY A 83 5.33 -2.91 -6.22
N VAL A 84 6.24 -2.07 -6.71
CA VAL A 84 7.67 -2.15 -6.34
C VAL A 84 7.89 -2.01 -4.83
N LEU A 85 7.01 -1.26 -4.14
CA LEU A 85 7.07 -1.08 -2.69
C LEU A 85 6.80 -2.38 -1.92
N ASN A 86 6.15 -3.37 -2.55
CA ASN A 86 5.89 -4.66 -1.93
C ASN A 86 7.17 -5.48 -1.69
N ALA A 87 8.28 -5.17 -2.38
CA ALA A 87 9.59 -5.74 -2.05
C ALA A 87 9.98 -5.48 -0.58
N GLY A 88 9.48 -4.39 0.00
CA GLY A 88 9.64 -4.05 1.41
C GLY A 88 9.18 -5.13 2.38
N PHE A 89 8.19 -5.96 2.04
CA PHE A 89 7.75 -7.07 2.90
C PHE A 89 8.81 -8.17 3.01
N ILE A 90 9.46 -8.50 1.89
CA ILE A 90 10.54 -9.50 1.85
C ILE A 90 11.79 -8.95 2.57
N LEU A 91 12.15 -7.69 2.27
CA LEU A 91 13.26 -7.00 2.93
C LEU A 91 13.04 -6.89 4.44
N TRP A 92 11.81 -6.66 4.87
CA TRP A 92 11.47 -6.61 6.29
C TRP A 92 11.78 -7.94 6.98
N ASP A 93 11.20 -9.05 6.51
CA ASP A 93 11.32 -10.33 7.21
C ASP A 93 12.74 -10.94 7.13
N LEU A 94 13.45 -10.74 6.02
CA LEU A 94 14.80 -11.30 5.84
C LEU A 94 15.93 -10.44 6.42
N VAL A 95 15.75 -9.11 6.50
CA VAL A 95 16.82 -8.16 6.82
C VAL A 95 16.41 -7.14 7.88
N ALA A 96 15.39 -6.32 7.61
CA ALA A 96 15.14 -5.13 8.43
C ALA A 96 14.63 -5.49 9.84
N ARG A 97 13.92 -6.60 10.01
CA ARG A 97 13.45 -7.08 11.30
C ARG A 97 14.62 -7.34 12.25
N ASP A 98 15.62 -8.09 11.81
CA ASP A 98 16.80 -8.38 12.63
C ASP A 98 17.53 -7.09 13.05
N ILE A 99 17.68 -6.15 12.13
CA ILE A 99 18.42 -4.90 12.38
C ILE A 99 17.64 -3.98 13.31
N ILE A 100 16.35 -3.76 13.04
CA ILE A 100 15.52 -2.77 13.75
C ILE A 100 15.02 -3.33 15.06
N MET A 101 14.58 -4.59 15.06
CA MET A 101 13.88 -5.18 16.21
C MET A 101 14.83 -5.93 17.13
N ASP A 102 15.76 -6.70 16.56
CA ASP A 102 16.69 -7.55 17.32
C ASP A 102 18.07 -6.90 17.51
N MET A 103 18.30 -5.71 16.90
CA MET A 103 19.58 -4.99 16.91
C MET A 103 20.76 -5.86 16.45
N ARG A 104 20.52 -6.75 15.49
CA ARG A 104 21.48 -7.74 14.98
C ARG A 104 21.60 -7.67 13.46
N TRP A 105 22.81 -7.93 12.96
CA TRP A 105 23.03 -8.05 11.53
C TRP A 105 22.59 -9.43 11.03
N PRO A 106 21.78 -9.50 9.96
CA PRO A 106 21.41 -10.76 9.36
C PRO A 106 22.63 -11.39 8.65
N PRO A 107 22.67 -12.73 8.51
CA PRO A 107 23.71 -13.42 7.75
C PRO A 107 23.67 -13.02 6.27
N LEU A 108 24.85 -13.00 5.64
CA LEU A 108 25.01 -12.62 4.23
C LEU A 108 24.11 -13.42 3.28
N SER A 109 23.85 -14.69 3.58
CA SER A 109 22.94 -15.54 2.80
C SER A 109 21.51 -15.00 2.74
N ARG A 110 20.97 -14.49 3.86
CA ARG A 110 19.63 -13.86 3.89
C ARG A 110 19.61 -12.53 3.15
N VAL A 111 20.68 -11.74 3.25
CA VAL A 111 20.82 -10.49 2.50
C VAL A 111 20.84 -10.77 0.99
N LEU A 112 21.63 -11.74 0.54
CA LEU A 112 21.69 -12.13 -0.87
C LEU A 112 20.34 -12.67 -1.36
N GLN A 113 19.68 -13.51 -0.57
CA GLN A 113 18.34 -14.01 -0.87
C GLN A 113 17.32 -12.86 -1.01
N ALA A 114 17.34 -11.90 -0.08
CA ALA A 114 16.45 -10.74 -0.12
C ALA A 114 16.70 -9.87 -1.35
N SER A 115 17.96 -9.67 -1.73
CA SER A 115 18.35 -8.94 -2.95
C SER A 115 17.84 -9.62 -4.21
N ILE A 116 18.04 -10.94 -4.36
CA ILE A 116 17.58 -11.70 -5.53
C ILE A 116 16.06 -11.64 -5.63
N LEU A 117 15.34 -11.92 -4.54
CA LEU A 117 13.88 -11.93 -4.53
C LEU A 117 13.29 -10.53 -4.76
N SER A 118 13.89 -9.49 -4.18
CA SER A 118 13.47 -8.11 -4.44
C SER A 118 13.69 -7.75 -5.91
N SER A 119 14.81 -8.16 -6.51
CA SER A 119 15.09 -7.92 -7.93
C SER A 119 14.00 -8.52 -8.83
N LEU A 120 13.48 -9.69 -8.46
CA LEU A 120 12.33 -10.30 -9.16
C LEU A 120 11.06 -9.43 -9.07
N VAL A 121 10.81 -8.78 -7.93
CA VAL A 121 9.68 -7.84 -7.76
C VAL A 121 9.85 -6.61 -8.66
N PHE A 122 11.08 -6.08 -8.79
CA PHE A 122 11.37 -4.93 -9.66
C PHE A 122 11.35 -5.27 -11.16
N ALA A 123 11.55 -6.52 -11.54
CA ALA A 123 11.74 -6.93 -12.93
C ALA A 123 10.63 -6.46 -13.90
N PRO A 124 9.32 -6.56 -13.58
CA PRO A 124 8.26 -6.09 -14.48
C PRO A 124 8.26 -4.58 -14.70
N PHE A 125 8.63 -3.79 -13.68
CA PHE A 125 8.77 -2.34 -13.82
C PHE A 125 9.96 -1.99 -14.72
N ILE A 126 11.11 -2.64 -14.51
CA ILE A 126 12.31 -2.44 -15.35
C ILE A 126 12.02 -2.87 -16.80
N ALA A 127 11.34 -3.99 -17.01
CA ALA A 127 10.97 -4.46 -18.34
C ALA A 127 10.08 -3.46 -19.09
N HIS A 128 9.08 -2.86 -18.42
CA HIS A 128 8.26 -1.81 -19.02
C HIS A 128 9.07 -0.56 -19.37
N GLN A 129 9.95 -0.12 -18.47
CA GLN A 129 10.83 1.02 -18.70
C GLN A 129 11.78 0.78 -19.89
N TYR A 130 12.36 -0.40 -19.98
CA TYR A 130 13.26 -0.80 -21.06
C TYR A 130 12.53 -0.92 -22.40
N ASN A 131 11.36 -1.56 -22.42
CA ASN A 131 10.55 -1.67 -23.64
C ASN A 131 10.14 -0.29 -24.16
N ALA A 132 9.71 0.61 -23.28
CA ALA A 132 9.40 1.99 -23.65
C ALA A 132 10.64 2.74 -24.17
N TYR A 133 11.82 2.52 -23.57
CA TYR A 133 13.06 3.10 -24.08
C TYR A 133 13.37 2.62 -25.51
N LEU A 134 13.20 1.33 -25.81
CA LEU A 134 13.40 0.83 -27.18
C LEU A 134 12.43 1.45 -28.18
N ILE A 135 11.16 1.66 -27.79
CA ILE A 135 10.13 2.25 -28.65
C ILE A 135 10.38 3.74 -28.90
N PHE A 136 10.67 4.52 -27.86
CA PHE A 136 10.72 5.98 -27.94
C PHE A 136 12.13 6.55 -28.13
N CYS A 137 13.15 5.83 -27.70
CA CYS A 137 14.55 6.29 -27.70
C CYS A 137 15.46 5.49 -28.63
N GLY A 138 14.98 4.42 -29.26
CA GLY A 138 15.73 3.64 -30.26
C GLY A 138 15.78 4.32 -31.64
N ASP A 139 16.45 3.68 -32.59
CA ASP A 139 16.68 4.20 -33.97
C ASP A 139 15.44 4.07 -34.88
N GLY A 140 14.27 4.40 -34.34
CA GLY A 140 13.02 4.44 -35.09
C GLY A 140 12.87 5.72 -35.94
N PRO A 141 11.83 5.80 -36.80
CA PRO A 141 11.58 6.93 -37.71
C PRO A 141 11.26 8.28 -37.03
N LEU A 142 11.31 8.34 -35.69
CA LEU A 142 11.04 9.52 -34.86
C LEU A 142 12.34 10.21 -34.38
N HIS A 143 13.48 9.95 -35.00
CA HIS A 143 14.79 10.42 -34.54
C HIS A 143 14.86 11.96 -34.35
N ASP A 144 14.21 12.73 -35.24
CA ASP A 144 14.14 14.20 -35.15
C ASP A 144 13.18 14.74 -34.06
N SER A 145 12.41 13.86 -33.41
CA SER A 145 11.45 14.19 -32.34
C SER A 145 11.71 13.38 -31.06
N ARG A 146 12.98 13.07 -30.77
CA ARG A 146 13.37 12.29 -29.61
C ARG A 146 12.95 12.97 -28.30
N PRO A 147 12.23 12.29 -27.39
CA PRO A 147 11.88 12.86 -26.10
C PRO A 147 13.12 13.22 -25.25
N PRO A 148 13.07 14.31 -24.47
CA PRO A 148 14.24 14.78 -23.72
C PRO A 148 14.71 13.83 -22.62
N TRP A 149 13.82 12.96 -22.12
CA TRP A 149 14.18 11.98 -21.09
C TRP A 149 15.08 10.85 -21.60
N CYS A 150 15.24 10.71 -22.92
CA CYS A 150 16.17 9.75 -23.50
C CYS A 150 17.64 10.12 -23.25
N SER A 151 17.93 11.41 -23.01
CA SER A 151 19.29 11.92 -22.72
C SER A 151 19.61 12.06 -21.23
N ASP A 152 18.68 11.70 -20.34
CA ASP A 152 18.91 11.75 -18.89
C ASP A 152 19.92 10.66 -18.47
N THR A 153 20.68 10.91 -17.40
CA THR A 153 21.66 9.93 -16.84
C THR A 153 21.04 8.56 -16.56
N ILE A 154 19.78 8.56 -16.11
CA ILE A 154 18.96 7.35 -15.96
C ILE A 154 17.66 7.61 -16.73
N PRO A 155 17.55 7.16 -17.99
CA PRO A 155 16.35 7.37 -18.79
C PRO A 155 15.13 6.73 -18.13
N SER A 156 14.09 7.53 -17.90
CA SER A 156 12.87 7.05 -17.25
C SER A 156 11.62 7.70 -17.82
N ILE A 157 10.89 6.93 -18.65
CA ILE A 157 9.59 7.37 -19.15
C ILE A 157 8.61 7.60 -18.00
N TYR A 158 8.58 6.72 -17.00
CA TYR A 158 7.72 6.91 -15.82
C TYR A 158 8.04 8.23 -15.12
N GLY A 159 9.30 8.49 -14.79
CA GLY A 159 9.72 9.74 -14.15
C GLY A 159 9.37 10.97 -14.99
N HIS A 160 9.64 10.91 -16.30
CA HIS A 160 9.29 11.97 -17.23
C HIS A 160 7.79 12.27 -17.26
N VAL A 161 6.94 11.24 -17.35
CA VAL A 161 5.50 11.41 -17.39
C VAL A 161 4.97 11.97 -16.07
N GLN A 162 5.48 11.49 -14.94
CA GLN A 162 5.12 11.98 -13.62
C GLN A 162 5.41 13.48 -13.46
N VAL A 163 6.57 13.95 -13.94
CA VAL A 163 6.93 15.38 -13.86
C VAL A 163 6.21 16.20 -14.93
N LYS A 164 6.28 15.80 -16.19
CA LYS A 164 5.82 16.62 -17.32
C LYS A 164 4.30 16.71 -17.45
N TYR A 165 3.61 15.59 -17.27
CA TYR A 165 2.15 15.53 -17.51
C TYR A 165 1.34 15.55 -16.22
N TRP A 166 1.90 15.03 -15.12
CA TRP A 166 1.21 14.99 -13.82
C TRP A 166 1.65 16.11 -12.87
N ASN A 167 2.74 16.82 -13.17
CA ASN A 167 3.36 17.81 -12.30
C ASN A 167 3.65 17.28 -10.88
N ASN A 168 3.96 15.98 -10.77
CA ASN A 168 4.33 15.36 -9.51
C ASN A 168 5.69 15.87 -9.03
N GLY A 169 5.83 16.02 -7.72
CA GLY A 169 7.04 16.52 -7.06
C GLY A 169 6.73 16.98 -5.64
N PHE A 170 7.77 17.25 -4.86
CA PHE A 170 7.61 17.64 -3.46
C PHE A 170 6.72 18.89 -3.32
N LEU A 171 5.59 18.71 -2.65
CA LEU A 171 4.55 19.69 -2.36
C LEU A 171 3.94 20.44 -3.57
N ARG A 172 4.22 20.02 -4.81
CA ARG A 172 3.73 20.70 -6.02
C ARG A 172 2.21 20.69 -6.17
N TYR A 173 1.55 19.70 -5.58
CA TYR A 173 0.10 19.55 -5.65
C TYR A 173 -0.67 20.47 -4.69
N TRP A 174 0.01 21.03 -3.67
CA TRP A 174 -0.59 21.85 -2.62
C TRP A 174 -0.87 23.27 -3.09
N THR A 175 -1.91 23.42 -3.90
CA THR A 175 -2.40 24.70 -4.42
C THR A 175 -3.86 24.90 -4.02
N LEU A 176 -4.30 26.16 -3.90
CA LEU A 176 -5.69 26.48 -3.52
C LEU A 176 -6.71 25.90 -4.51
N GLY A 177 -6.37 25.81 -5.79
CA GLY A 177 -7.23 25.20 -6.81
C GLY A 177 -7.46 23.69 -6.61
N GLN A 178 -6.53 22.99 -5.95
CA GLN A 178 -6.67 21.56 -5.65
C GLN A 178 -7.34 21.29 -4.29
N ALA A 179 -7.75 22.33 -3.56
CA ALA A 179 -8.38 22.19 -2.25
C ALA A 179 -9.58 21.21 -2.24
N PRO A 180 -10.49 21.19 -3.25
CA PRO A 180 -11.56 20.19 -3.29
C PRO A 180 -11.03 18.76 -3.36
N ASN A 181 -10.02 18.51 -4.20
CA ASN A 181 -9.43 17.18 -4.39
C ASN A 181 -8.63 16.71 -3.17
N ILE A 182 -7.93 17.63 -2.51
CA ILE A 182 -7.25 17.38 -1.24
C ILE A 182 -8.29 17.03 -0.16
N ALA A 183 -9.38 17.78 -0.07
CA ALA A 183 -10.44 17.54 0.91
C ALA A 183 -11.07 16.15 0.77
N LEU A 184 -11.17 15.62 -0.45
CA LEU A 184 -11.64 14.25 -0.70
C LEU A 184 -10.68 13.18 -0.16
N ALA A 185 -9.37 13.39 -0.27
CA ALA A 185 -8.36 12.45 0.19
C ALA A 185 -8.08 12.50 1.71
N VAL A 186 -8.39 13.62 2.36
CA VAL A 186 -8.11 13.84 3.79
C VAL A 186 -8.68 12.74 4.69
N PRO A 187 -9.97 12.31 4.58
CA PRO A 187 -10.52 11.31 5.48
C PRO A 187 -9.76 9.98 5.43
N VAL A 188 -9.47 9.45 4.24
CA VAL A 188 -8.79 8.16 4.10
C VAL A 188 -7.34 8.23 4.57
N LEU A 189 -6.61 9.29 4.23
CA LEU A 189 -5.23 9.47 4.68
C LEU A 189 -5.15 9.68 6.20
N THR A 190 -6.09 10.44 6.77
CA THR A 190 -6.14 10.67 8.23
C THR A 190 -6.37 9.36 8.98
N VAL A 191 -7.29 8.52 8.52
CA VAL A 191 -7.57 7.22 9.16
C VAL A 191 -6.36 6.29 9.07
N VAL A 192 -5.75 6.16 7.89
CA VAL A 192 -4.58 5.29 7.69
C VAL A 192 -3.39 5.79 8.52
N LEU A 193 -3.04 7.07 8.45
CA LEU A 193 -1.89 7.62 9.14
C LEU A 193 -2.08 7.67 10.65
N SER A 194 -3.30 7.92 11.15
CA SER A 194 -3.58 7.87 12.59
C SER A 194 -3.47 6.44 13.14
N PHE A 195 -3.94 5.44 12.40
CA PHE A 195 -3.73 4.04 12.75
C PHE A 195 -2.25 3.66 12.76
N CYS A 196 -1.49 4.05 11.73
CA CYS A 196 -0.06 3.81 11.68
C CYS A 196 0.68 4.48 12.84
N ALA A 197 0.34 5.74 13.17
CA ALA A 197 0.91 6.46 14.30
C ALA A 197 0.58 5.75 15.63
N PHE A 198 -0.69 5.35 15.82
CA PHE A 198 -1.11 4.57 16.99
C PHE A 198 -0.32 3.26 17.12
N HIS A 199 -0.19 2.50 16.03
CA HIS A 199 0.51 1.21 16.01
C HIS A 199 2.01 1.37 16.26
N LEU A 200 2.68 2.26 15.54
CA LEU A 200 4.12 2.46 15.69
C LEU A 200 4.49 3.05 17.06
N TRP A 201 3.67 3.96 17.59
CA TRP A 201 3.90 4.52 18.91
C TRP A 201 3.70 3.49 20.03
N ASN A 202 2.55 2.83 20.06
CA ASN A 202 2.16 1.96 21.17
C ASN A 202 2.65 0.51 21.01
N GLY A 203 2.79 0.02 19.79
CA GLY A 203 3.18 -1.35 19.47
C GLY A 203 4.68 -1.54 19.26
N VAL A 204 5.41 -0.48 18.92
CA VAL A 204 6.85 -0.53 18.65
C VAL A 204 7.59 0.39 19.61
N LEU A 205 7.50 1.71 19.45
CA LEU A 205 8.36 2.68 20.14
C LEU A 205 8.26 2.60 21.67
N LEU A 206 7.05 2.60 22.23
CA LEU A 206 6.85 2.52 23.68
C LEU A 206 7.41 1.22 24.30
N PRO A 207 7.14 0.02 23.76
CA PRO A 207 7.81 -1.21 24.18
C PRO A 207 9.33 -1.14 24.10
N TYR A 208 9.89 -0.59 23.01
CA TYR A 208 11.35 -0.40 22.89
C TYR A 208 11.92 0.53 23.97
N LEU A 209 11.23 1.62 24.30
CA LEU A 209 11.66 2.54 25.36
C LEU A 209 11.51 1.94 26.77
N LYS A 210 10.63 0.96 26.95
CA LYS A 210 10.37 0.28 28.24
C LYS A 210 11.24 -0.96 28.48
N LEU A 211 12.24 -1.22 27.63
CA LEU A 211 13.16 -2.36 27.72
C LEU A 211 13.97 -2.46 29.03
N ASP A 212 13.83 -1.50 29.96
CA ASP A 212 14.51 -1.46 31.27
C ASP A 212 13.66 -2.03 32.43
N GLN A 213 12.48 -2.62 32.16
CA GLN A 213 11.67 -3.28 33.18
C GLN A 213 11.57 -4.80 32.90
N PRO A 214 11.92 -5.67 33.87
CA PRO A 214 11.78 -7.11 33.71
C PRO A 214 10.27 -7.44 33.58
N SER A 215 9.86 -7.81 32.37
CA SER A 215 8.47 -8.15 32.07
C SER A 215 8.15 -9.55 32.55
N THR A 216 7.22 -9.65 33.50
CA THR A 216 6.46 -10.87 33.77
C THR A 216 5.79 -11.34 32.48
N GLU A 217 5.97 -12.61 32.10
CA GLU A 217 5.59 -13.22 30.80
C GLU A 217 4.10 -13.23 30.43
N GLN A 218 3.23 -12.57 31.21
CA GLN A 218 1.81 -12.49 30.88
C GLN A 218 1.57 -11.29 29.98
N GLU A 219 1.16 -11.54 28.71
CA GLU A 219 0.58 -10.49 27.88
C GLU A 219 -0.54 -9.83 28.69
N PRO A 220 -0.52 -8.49 28.87
CA PRO A 220 -1.52 -7.83 29.69
C PRO A 220 -2.90 -8.11 29.10
N GLU A 221 -3.81 -8.64 29.94
CA GLU A 221 -5.22 -8.79 29.59
C GLU A 221 -5.73 -7.43 29.07
N GLY A 222 -6.29 -7.43 27.84
CA GLY A 222 -6.77 -6.21 27.20
C GLY A 222 -5.80 -5.50 26.26
N ARG A 223 -4.64 -6.09 25.92
CA ARG A 223 -3.82 -5.57 24.81
C ARG A 223 -4.62 -5.57 23.51
N SER A 224 -4.68 -4.41 22.85
CA SER A 224 -5.35 -4.25 21.56
C SER A 224 -4.82 -5.25 20.52
N ILE A 225 -5.75 -5.92 19.83
CA ILE A 225 -5.44 -6.84 18.71
C ILE A 225 -4.69 -6.14 17.57
N PHE A 226 -4.79 -4.81 17.49
CA PHE A 226 -4.16 -3.97 16.48
C PHE A 226 -2.71 -3.59 16.84
N LEU A 227 -2.18 -4.04 17.97
CA LEU A 227 -0.80 -3.81 18.41
C LEU A 227 0.11 -5.03 18.21
N ARG A 228 -0.34 -6.06 17.50
CA ARG A 228 0.46 -7.25 17.17
C ARG A 228 1.64 -6.88 16.26
N THR A 229 2.83 -7.35 16.59
CA THR A 229 4.08 -7.05 15.87
C THR A 229 4.08 -7.51 14.40
N SER A 230 3.23 -8.47 14.04
CA SER A 230 3.05 -8.93 12.65
C SER A 230 2.46 -7.85 11.72
N LEU A 231 1.85 -6.80 12.28
CA LEU A 231 1.29 -5.66 11.53
C LEU A 231 2.36 -4.63 11.14
N VAL A 232 3.53 -4.63 11.79
CA VAL A 232 4.60 -3.64 11.58
C VAL A 232 4.95 -3.44 10.09
N PRO A 233 5.28 -4.47 9.29
CA PRO A 233 5.63 -4.26 7.87
C PRO A 233 4.49 -3.61 7.08
N HIS A 234 3.24 -3.93 7.39
CA HIS A 234 2.07 -3.33 6.75
C HIS A 234 1.90 -1.86 7.13
N THR A 235 2.23 -1.50 8.37
CA THR A 235 2.19 -0.09 8.82
C THR A 235 3.34 0.72 8.24
N ILE A 236 4.55 0.17 8.14
CA ILE A 236 5.69 0.82 7.48
C ILE A 236 5.38 1.06 6.00
N HIS A 237 4.89 0.03 5.31
CA HIS A 237 4.45 0.15 3.91
C HIS A 237 3.39 1.24 3.75
N ALA A 238 2.40 1.29 4.66
CA ALA A 238 1.35 2.30 4.64
C ALA A 238 1.85 3.72 4.91
N VAL A 239 2.81 3.90 5.82
CA VAL A 239 3.45 5.19 6.07
C VAL A 239 4.23 5.64 4.83
N ILE A 240 5.07 4.78 4.25
CA ILE A 240 5.86 5.12 3.06
C ILE A 240 4.93 5.55 1.91
N LEU A 241 3.94 4.72 1.58
CA LEU A 241 3.00 5.03 0.50
C LEU A 241 2.14 6.27 0.82
N GLY A 242 1.66 6.39 2.06
CA GLY A 242 0.89 7.55 2.51
C GLY A 242 1.68 8.86 2.41
N MET A 243 2.95 8.85 2.77
CA MET A 243 3.84 10.01 2.65
C MET A 243 4.13 10.37 1.19
N VAL A 244 4.31 9.38 0.30
CA VAL A 244 4.44 9.64 -1.14
C VAL A 244 3.16 10.28 -1.69
N LEU A 245 1.99 9.77 -1.32
CA LEU A 245 0.70 10.29 -1.75
C LEU A 245 0.42 11.71 -1.23
N LEU A 246 0.88 12.02 -0.02
CA LEU A 246 0.70 13.33 0.60
C LEU A 246 1.68 14.38 0.06
N LEU A 247 2.94 14.00 -0.13
CA LEU A 247 4.03 14.95 -0.36
C LEU A 247 4.50 15.01 -1.81
N ALA A 248 4.36 13.95 -2.59
CA ALA A 248 5.06 13.82 -3.87
C ALA A 248 4.15 13.43 -5.05
N SER A 249 2.86 13.20 -4.82
CA SER A 249 1.89 12.79 -5.83
C SER A 249 0.61 13.61 -5.72
N ASN A 250 -0.22 13.54 -6.76
CA ASN A 250 -1.58 14.09 -6.70
C ASN A 250 -2.38 13.36 -5.61
N THR A 251 -2.62 14.04 -4.49
CA THR A 251 -3.13 13.46 -3.24
C THR A 251 -4.48 12.76 -3.40
N GLN A 252 -5.30 13.21 -4.35
CA GLN A 252 -6.58 12.58 -4.71
C GLN A 252 -6.45 11.08 -5.03
N ILE A 253 -5.33 10.64 -5.62
CA ILE A 253 -5.08 9.23 -5.98
C ILE A 253 -5.04 8.32 -4.73
N ALA A 254 -4.92 8.88 -3.53
CA ALA A 254 -5.02 8.13 -2.29
C ALA A 254 -6.29 7.30 -2.20
N LEU A 255 -7.43 7.81 -2.70
CA LEU A 255 -8.72 7.10 -2.67
C LEU A 255 -8.69 5.76 -3.43
N ARG A 256 -7.86 5.66 -4.47
CA ARG A 256 -7.61 4.41 -5.21
C ARG A 256 -6.44 3.62 -4.64
N ALA A 257 -5.33 4.28 -4.32
CA ALA A 257 -4.11 3.61 -3.89
C ALA A 257 -4.27 2.90 -2.54
N THR A 258 -4.98 3.49 -1.57
CA THR A 258 -5.17 2.90 -0.24
C THR A 258 -6.15 1.72 -0.26
N SER A 259 -6.98 1.60 -1.30
CA SER A 259 -7.94 0.50 -1.44
C SER A 259 -7.28 -0.88 -1.63
N ALA A 260 -6.01 -0.90 -2.04
CA ALA A 260 -5.21 -2.11 -2.20
C ALA A 260 -4.31 -2.40 -0.98
N MET A 261 -4.51 -1.69 0.13
CA MET A 261 -3.73 -1.86 1.36
C MET A 261 -4.58 -2.48 2.46
N PRO A 262 -4.16 -3.59 3.10
CA PRO A 262 -4.90 -4.17 4.23
C PRO A 262 -5.04 -3.18 5.40
N THR A 263 -4.00 -2.35 5.61
CA THR A 263 -3.92 -1.33 6.66
C THR A 263 -5.10 -0.37 6.64
N THR A 264 -5.65 -0.03 5.47
CA THR A 264 -6.82 0.85 5.34
C THR A 264 -8.05 0.24 6.01
N TYR A 265 -8.26 -1.06 5.81
CA TYR A 265 -9.40 -1.77 6.36
C TYR A 265 -9.19 -2.13 7.83
N TRP A 266 -7.95 -2.43 8.23
CA TRP A 266 -7.59 -2.59 9.64
C TRP A 266 -7.76 -1.29 10.43
N ALA A 267 -7.41 -0.14 9.85
CA ALA A 267 -7.64 1.17 10.45
C ALA A 267 -9.14 1.45 10.63
N GLY A 268 -9.96 1.11 9.64
CA GLY A 268 -11.42 1.17 9.77
C GLY A 268 -11.95 0.27 10.89
N ALA A 269 -11.48 -0.98 10.96
CA ALA A 269 -11.86 -1.93 12.00
C ALA A 269 -11.45 -1.45 13.40
N TRP A 270 -10.23 -0.93 13.53
CA TRP A 270 -9.73 -0.31 14.75
C TRP A 270 -10.60 0.86 15.20
N LEU A 271 -10.96 1.76 14.29
CA LEU A 271 -11.85 2.87 14.62
C LEU A 271 -13.22 2.39 15.10
N LEU A 272 -13.81 1.39 14.47
CA LEU A 272 -15.14 0.92 14.88
C LEU A 272 -15.10 0.20 16.23
N LEU A 273 -14.07 -0.62 16.49
CA LEU A 273 -13.96 -1.42 17.71
C LEU A 273 -13.46 -0.61 18.91
N GLU A 274 -12.47 0.28 18.73
CA GLU A 274 -11.85 1.01 19.86
C GLU A 274 -12.29 2.48 19.95
N ARG A 275 -12.77 3.08 18.85
CA ARG A 275 -13.13 4.51 18.77
C ARG A 275 -14.51 4.69 18.13
N PRO A 276 -15.59 4.11 18.71
CA PRO A 276 -16.85 3.86 18.00
C PRO A 276 -17.54 5.11 17.43
N ARG A 277 -17.33 6.29 18.03
CA ARG A 277 -17.84 7.56 17.47
C ARG A 277 -17.16 7.91 16.14
N ALA A 278 -15.83 7.83 16.09
CA ALA A 278 -15.04 8.06 14.89
C ALA A 278 -15.27 6.93 13.87
N GLY A 279 -15.36 5.68 14.31
CA GLY A 279 -15.70 4.54 13.45
C GLY A 279 -17.05 4.70 12.75
N ARG A 280 -18.10 5.11 13.46
CA ARG A 280 -19.42 5.39 12.84
C ARG A 280 -19.36 6.55 11.83
N ALA A 281 -18.58 7.59 12.13
CA ALA A 281 -18.38 8.70 11.20
C ALA A 281 -17.65 8.25 9.92
N TRP A 282 -16.60 7.44 10.07
CA TRP A 282 -15.86 6.83 8.97
C TRP A 282 -16.77 5.96 8.09
N VAL A 283 -17.56 5.05 8.69
CA VAL A 283 -18.49 4.20 7.94
C VAL A 283 -19.50 5.03 7.15
N ARG A 284 -20.10 6.06 7.76
CA ARG A 284 -21.03 6.97 7.06
C ARG A 284 -20.34 7.65 5.88
N TRP A 285 -19.13 8.16 6.09
CA TRP A 285 -18.34 8.78 5.03
C TRP A 285 -18.02 7.79 3.90
N SER A 286 -17.56 6.58 4.22
CA SER A 286 -17.25 5.54 3.22
C SER A 286 -18.48 5.12 2.41
N MET A 287 -19.66 5.05 3.04
CA MET A 287 -20.91 4.76 2.32
C MET A 287 -21.30 5.91 1.38
N ILE A 288 -21.30 7.16 1.87
CA ILE A 288 -21.63 8.34 1.07
C ILE A 288 -20.66 8.46 -0.11
N TRP A 289 -19.37 8.41 0.16
CA TRP A 289 -18.34 8.49 -0.87
C TRP A 289 -18.40 7.32 -1.84
N GLY A 290 -18.66 6.09 -1.36
CA GLY A 290 -18.87 4.92 -2.21
C GLY A 290 -20.00 5.13 -3.21
N MET A 291 -21.15 5.62 -2.76
CA MET A 291 -22.29 5.95 -3.64
C MET A 291 -21.95 7.06 -4.63
N LEU A 292 -21.32 8.15 -4.16
CA LEU A 292 -20.90 9.26 -5.01
C LEU A 292 -19.89 8.82 -6.07
N SER A 293 -18.92 7.98 -5.70
CA SER A 293 -17.91 7.48 -6.61
C SER A 293 -18.49 6.60 -7.72
N ILE A 294 -19.53 5.80 -7.42
CA ILE A 294 -20.28 5.04 -8.43
C ILE A 294 -21.00 6.00 -9.37
N ALA A 295 -21.68 7.02 -8.84
CA ALA A 295 -22.38 8.02 -9.66
C ALA A 295 -21.40 8.79 -10.58
N LEU A 296 -20.28 9.27 -10.04
CA LEU A 296 -19.23 9.92 -10.80
C LEU A 296 -18.69 9.00 -11.91
N TRP A 297 -18.43 7.74 -11.57
CA TRP A 297 -17.98 6.74 -12.54
C TRP A 297 -19.00 6.53 -13.67
N THR A 298 -20.29 6.39 -13.35
CA THR A 298 -21.35 6.24 -14.36
C THR A 298 -21.50 7.48 -15.25
N ALA A 299 -21.11 8.65 -14.75
CA ALA A 299 -21.06 9.90 -15.49
C ALA A 299 -19.75 10.11 -16.26
N PHE A 300 -18.87 9.10 -16.34
CA PHE A 300 -17.54 9.18 -16.93
C PHE A 300 -16.62 10.23 -16.30
N LEU A 301 -16.95 10.69 -15.09
CA LEU A 301 -16.08 11.54 -14.30
C LEU A 301 -15.15 10.63 -13.49
N PRO A 302 -13.82 10.77 -13.60
CA PRO A 302 -12.91 9.95 -12.81
C PRO A 302 -13.15 10.26 -11.33
N PRO A 303 -13.66 9.32 -10.52
CA PRO A 303 -13.78 9.49 -9.09
C PRO A 303 -12.38 9.30 -8.50
N ALA A 304 -11.50 10.28 -8.72
CA ALA A 304 -10.10 10.34 -8.28
C ALA A 304 -9.34 9.00 -8.35
#